data_AF-A0A0C9V0Y2-F1
#
_entry.id   AF-A0A0C9V0Y2-F1
#
_cell.length_a   1.000
_cell.length_b   1.000
_cell.length_c   1.000
_cell.angle_alpha   90.00
_cell.angle_beta   90.00
_cell.angle_gamma   90.00
#
_symmetry.space_group_name_H-M   'P 1'
#
loop_
_entity.id
_entity.type
_entity.pdbx_description
1 polymer ?
#
loop_
_entity_poly.entity_id
_entity_poly.type
_entity_poly.pdbx_seq_one_letter_code
_entity_poly.pdbx_strand_id
1 'polypeptide(L)'
;MAFKSSSDYNANPVFQTLVADGKTDNSVLTFKLASSGSELYIGRTNCDLYTGDFTYVDVAQEGYWEVNMDGVVVNGKTVLISIDSIIDTGTTIIVGQPFDVATLYKAIGGTDASSTAGDGFYTCTILSSCSSMSFS
;
A
#
# COMPACT_ATOMS: atom_id res chain seq x y z
N MET A 1 1.09 -5.39 -10.73
CA MET A 1 1.93 -5.06 -11.91
C MET A 1 3.33 -4.72 -11.42
N ALA A 2 4.16 -5.74 -11.22
CA ALA A 2 5.43 -5.60 -10.51
C ALA A 2 6.65 -5.69 -11.46
N PHE A 3 7.79 -6.14 -10.99
CA PHE A 3 9.06 -6.13 -11.71
C PHE A 3 9.31 -7.41 -12.52
N LYS A 4 10.30 -7.37 -13.41
CA LYS A 4 10.73 -8.55 -14.18
C LYS A 4 11.24 -9.67 -13.26
N SER A 5 11.91 -9.32 -12.17
CA SER A 5 12.46 -10.28 -11.20
C SER A 5 11.39 -11.17 -10.56
N SER A 6 10.13 -10.73 -10.52
CA SER A 6 8.98 -11.51 -10.04
C SER A 6 8.15 -12.16 -11.15
N SER A 7 8.64 -12.17 -12.40
CA SER A 7 7.95 -12.81 -13.52
C SER A 7 8.41 -14.26 -13.66
N ASP A 8 7.48 -15.22 -13.67
CA ASP A 8 7.78 -16.65 -13.90
C ASP A 8 8.56 -16.90 -15.20
N TYR A 9 8.23 -16.15 -16.25
CA TYR A 9 8.89 -16.25 -17.56
C TYR A 9 10.18 -15.43 -17.67
N ASN A 10 10.60 -14.72 -16.61
CA ASN A 10 11.70 -13.75 -16.63
C ASN A 10 11.63 -12.81 -17.85
N ALA A 11 10.42 -12.38 -18.20
CA ALA A 11 10.13 -11.51 -19.33
C ALA A 11 9.70 -10.14 -18.82
N ASN A 12 9.87 -9.09 -19.64
CA ASN A 12 9.39 -7.76 -19.28
C ASN A 12 7.87 -7.81 -19.10
N PRO A 13 7.34 -7.41 -17.92
CA PRO A 13 5.91 -7.26 -17.76
C PRO A 13 5.37 -6.14 -18.67
N VAL A 14 4.05 -6.08 -18.84
CA VAL A 14 3.37 -5.21 -19.81
C VAL A 14 3.84 -3.75 -19.73
N PHE A 15 3.93 -3.19 -18.52
CA PHE A 15 4.31 -1.79 -18.35
C PHE A 15 5.76 -1.52 -18.80
N GLN A 16 6.70 -2.36 -18.38
CA GLN A 16 8.10 -2.24 -18.77
C GLN A 16 8.28 -2.43 -20.28
N THR A 17 7.46 -3.27 -20.92
CA THR A 17 7.44 -3.41 -22.39
C THR A 17 6.96 -2.13 -23.06
N LEU A 18 5.87 -1.51 -22.59
CA LEU A 18 5.37 -0.25 -23.14
C LEU A 18 6.39 0.89 -23.00
N VAL A 19 7.09 0.95 -21.87
CA VAL A 19 8.18 1.92 -21.66
C VAL A 19 9.34 1.65 -22.62
N ALA A 20 9.80 0.40 -22.74
CA ALA A 20 10.89 0.02 -23.63
C ALA A 20 10.59 0.30 -25.11
N ASP A 21 9.33 0.15 -25.51
CA ASP A 21 8.85 0.42 -26.87
C ASP A 21 8.54 1.91 -27.14
N GLY A 22 8.78 2.79 -26.16
CA GLY A 22 8.52 4.23 -26.27
C GLY A 22 7.03 4.57 -26.46
N LYS A 23 6.13 3.75 -25.88
CA LYS A 23 4.66 3.93 -25.96
C LYS A 23 4.07 4.74 -24.82
N THR A 24 4.91 5.28 -23.96
CA THR A 24 4.53 6.09 -22.80
C THR A 24 5.25 7.44 -22.85
N ASP A 25 4.57 8.52 -22.48
CA ASP A 25 5.23 9.83 -22.38
C ASP A 25 6.23 9.88 -21.22
N ASN A 26 5.91 9.22 -20.12
CA ASN A 26 6.78 9.08 -18.95
C ASN A 26 6.80 7.63 -18.48
N SER A 27 7.86 7.22 -17.78
CA SER A 27 7.98 5.88 -17.19
C SER A 27 7.23 5.78 -15.85
N VAL A 28 5.94 6.14 -15.84
CA VAL A 28 5.08 6.07 -14.64
C VAL A 28 3.81 5.26 -14.88
N LEU A 29 3.33 4.63 -13.81
CA LEU A 29 2.06 3.90 -13.74
C LEU A 29 1.30 4.46 -12.55
N THR A 30 0.06 4.93 -12.73
CA THR A 30 -0.71 5.55 -11.64
C THR A 30 -2.08 4.91 -11.47
N PHE A 31 -2.52 4.84 -10.21
CA PHE A 31 -3.79 4.27 -9.82
C PHE A 31 -4.59 5.28 -9.00
N LYS A 32 -5.85 5.47 -9.37
CA LYS A 32 -6.88 6.08 -8.52
C LYS A 32 -7.89 5.02 -8.19
N LEU A 33 -8.00 4.66 -6.91
CA LEU A 33 -8.97 3.69 -6.42
C LEU A 33 -10.11 4.43 -5.70
N ALA A 34 -11.35 4.17 -6.12
CA ALA A 34 -12.55 4.75 -5.53
C ALA A 34 -13.75 3.81 -5.67
N SER A 35 -14.84 4.14 -4.96
CA SER A 35 -16.13 3.44 -5.11
C SER A 35 -16.72 3.54 -6.52
N SER A 36 -16.40 4.62 -7.25
CA SER A 36 -16.75 4.81 -8.65
C SER A 36 -15.69 5.64 -9.38
N GLY A 37 -15.51 5.37 -10.67
CA GLY A 37 -14.57 6.09 -11.52
C GLY A 37 -13.11 5.87 -11.13
N SER A 38 -12.75 4.66 -10.72
CA SER A 38 -11.35 4.27 -10.57
C SER A 38 -10.63 4.33 -11.91
N GLU A 39 -9.33 4.63 -11.88
CA GLU A 39 -8.51 4.82 -13.07
C GLU A 39 -7.16 4.12 -12.90
N LEU A 40 -6.72 3.46 -13.97
CA LEU A 40 -5.33 3.11 -14.20
C LEU A 40 -4.82 3.97 -15.35
N TYR A 41 -3.83 4.81 -15.10
CA TYR A 41 -3.20 5.62 -16.14
C TYR A 41 -1.76 5.15 -16.36
N ILE A 42 -1.48 4.68 -17.57
CA ILE A 42 -0.15 4.30 -18.02
C ILE A 42 0.52 5.49 -18.71
N GLY A 43 1.70 5.88 -18.24
CA GLY A 43 2.56 6.87 -18.86
C GLY A 43 2.35 8.33 -18.43
N ARG A 44 1.33 8.60 -17.61
CA ARG A 44 0.99 9.93 -17.07
C ARG A 44 0.30 9.84 -15.71
N THR A 45 0.06 11.01 -15.12
CA THR A 45 -0.84 11.24 -14.00
C THR A 45 -2.06 12.04 -14.49
N ASN A 46 -3.20 11.90 -13.83
CA ASN A 46 -4.37 12.74 -14.08
C ASN A 46 -4.45 13.83 -13.01
N CYS A 47 -4.05 15.07 -13.36
CA CYS A 47 -3.98 16.19 -12.41
C CYS A 47 -5.34 16.63 -11.86
N ASP A 48 -6.45 16.23 -12.48
CA ASP A 48 -7.79 16.50 -11.95
C ASP A 48 -8.17 15.55 -10.79
N LEU A 49 -7.39 14.49 -10.56
CA LEU A 49 -7.67 13.45 -9.57
C LEU A 49 -6.79 13.53 -8.31
N TYR A 50 -5.91 14.53 -8.19
CA TYR A 50 -5.11 14.78 -6.99
C TYR A 50 -4.84 16.27 -6.79
N THR A 51 -4.38 16.62 -5.59
CA THR A 51 -3.98 17.99 -5.24
C THR A 51 -2.59 17.97 -4.61
N GLY A 52 -1.82 19.04 -4.79
CA GLY A 52 -0.44 19.12 -4.31
C GLY A 52 0.54 18.31 -5.16
N ASP A 53 1.77 18.20 -4.68
CA ASP A 53 2.86 17.52 -5.37
C ASP A 53 3.05 16.09 -4.87
N PHE A 54 3.67 15.24 -5.70
CA PHE A 54 4.05 13.89 -5.29
C PHE A 54 5.28 13.90 -4.38
N THR A 55 5.20 13.13 -3.30
CA THR A 55 6.37 12.67 -2.55
C THR A 55 6.76 11.30 -3.08
N TYR A 56 8.01 11.15 -3.47
CA TYR A 56 8.56 9.87 -3.95
C TYR A 56 9.34 9.18 -2.84
N VAL A 57 9.20 7.86 -2.78
CA VAL A 57 9.97 6.97 -1.90
C VAL A 57 10.66 5.95 -2.80
N ASP A 58 11.94 5.71 -2.54
CA ASP A 58 12.72 4.77 -3.34
C ASP A 58 12.24 3.33 -3.12
N VAL A 59 12.28 2.54 -4.19
CA VAL A 59 12.03 1.10 -4.11
C VAL A 59 13.18 0.45 -3.34
N ALA A 60 12.86 -0.22 -2.24
CA ALA A 60 13.84 -0.86 -1.38
C ALA A 60 14.43 -2.13 -2.02
N GLN A 61 13.58 -2.95 -2.64
CA GLN A 61 13.98 -4.18 -3.31
C GLN A 61 13.12 -4.44 -4.56
N GLU A 62 13.77 -4.65 -5.70
CA GLU A 62 13.08 -4.98 -6.95
C GLU A 62 12.52 -6.40 -6.93
N GLY A 63 11.20 -6.48 -6.94
CA GLY A 63 10.41 -7.71 -7.05
C GLY A 63 8.96 -7.32 -6.97
N TYR A 64 8.62 -6.71 -5.84
CA TYR A 64 7.37 -5.98 -5.63
C TYR A 64 7.62 -4.48 -5.63
N TRP A 65 6.55 -3.68 -5.53
CA TRP A 65 6.65 -2.26 -5.19
C TRP A 65 6.90 -2.12 -3.69
N GLU A 66 8.09 -2.54 -3.28
CA GLU A 66 8.52 -2.60 -1.89
C GLU A 66 9.22 -1.29 -1.49
N VAL A 67 8.83 -0.73 -0.34
CA VAL A 67 9.36 0.51 0.22
C VAL A 67 9.63 0.32 1.71
N ASN A 68 10.57 1.11 2.23
CA ASN A 68 10.81 1.17 3.67
C ASN A 68 9.81 2.16 4.29
N MET A 69 9.08 1.71 5.31
CA MET A 69 8.24 2.56 6.14
C MET A 69 8.94 2.81 7.48
N ASP A 70 9.13 4.07 7.84
CA ASP A 70 9.79 4.46 9.07
C ASP A 70 8.98 4.02 10.30
N GLY A 71 7.64 4.08 10.21
CA GLY A 71 6.80 3.54 11.26
C GLY A 71 5.31 3.84 11.16
N VAL A 72 4.58 3.36 12.15
CA VAL A 72 3.15 3.60 12.32
C VAL A 72 2.95 4.40 13.60
N VAL A 73 2.18 5.48 13.50
CA VAL A 73 1.88 6.39 14.60
C VAL A 73 0.39 6.31 14.92
N VAL A 74 0.06 6.10 16.19
CA VAL A 74 -1.31 6.10 16.71
C VAL A 74 -1.41 7.15 17.81
N ASN A 75 -2.34 8.10 17.68
CA ASN A 75 -2.50 9.23 18.62
C ASN A 75 -1.18 9.98 18.92
N GLY A 76 -0.35 10.19 17.90
CA GLY A 76 0.93 10.90 18.04
C GLY A 76 2.03 10.06 18.72
N LYS A 77 1.82 8.77 18.96
CA LYS A 77 2.85 7.85 19.48
C LYS A 77 3.22 6.81 18.44
N THR A 78 4.50 6.66 18.18
CA THR A 78 5.01 5.57 17.34
C THR A 78 4.76 4.23 18.02
N VAL A 79 4.08 3.33 17.32
CA VAL A 79 3.70 1.98 17.79
C VAL A 79 4.46 0.87 17.09
N LEU A 80 4.88 1.12 15.84
CA LEU A 80 5.70 0.23 15.03
C LEU A 80 6.79 1.07 14.35
N ILE A 81 7.95 0.47 14.09
CA ILE A 81 9.10 1.11 13.47
C ILE A 81 9.71 0.19 12.40
N SER A 82 10.31 0.79 11.37
CA SER A 82 11.15 0.10 10.37
C SER A 82 10.48 -1.13 9.76
N ILE A 83 9.45 -0.90 8.96
CA ILE A 83 8.62 -1.95 8.36
C ILE A 83 8.84 -1.99 6.85
N ASP A 84 9.27 -3.13 6.34
CA ASP A 84 9.29 -3.38 4.89
C ASP A 84 7.83 -3.51 4.40
N SER A 85 7.46 -2.69 3.41
CA SER A 85 6.07 -2.52 3.02
C SER A 85 5.89 -2.66 1.51
N ILE A 86 4.88 -3.43 1.09
CA ILE A 86 4.56 -3.61 -0.33
C ILE A 86 3.30 -2.83 -0.68
N ILE A 87 3.36 -2.02 -1.74
CA ILE A 87 2.19 -1.36 -2.30
C ILE A 87 1.55 -2.28 -3.35
N ASP A 88 0.46 -2.94 -2.97
CA ASP A 88 -0.21 -3.95 -3.80
C ASP A 88 -1.68 -3.60 -4.07
N THR A 89 -1.96 -3.16 -5.30
CA THR A 89 -3.33 -2.91 -5.77
C THR A 89 -4.17 -4.19 -5.91
N GLY A 90 -3.55 -5.37 -5.83
CA GLY A 90 -4.21 -6.67 -5.87
C GLY A 90 -4.81 -7.13 -4.54
N THR A 91 -4.49 -6.45 -3.44
CA THR A 91 -4.97 -6.79 -2.09
C THR A 91 -5.93 -5.70 -1.60
N THR A 92 -7.07 -6.10 -1.01
CA THR A 92 -8.13 -5.17 -0.57
C THR A 92 -7.97 -4.66 0.86
N ILE A 93 -7.12 -5.30 1.66
CA ILE A 93 -6.88 -5.00 3.07
C ILE A 93 -5.41 -4.71 3.32
N ILE A 94 -5.10 -3.97 4.38
CA ILE A 94 -3.73 -3.84 4.87
C ILE A 94 -3.40 -5.10 5.66
N VAL A 95 -2.34 -5.80 5.23
CA VAL A 95 -1.84 -7.03 5.86
C VAL A 95 -0.49 -6.74 6.50
N GLY A 96 -0.21 -7.37 7.63
CA GLY A 96 1.07 -7.27 8.33
C GLY A 96 1.38 -8.52 9.12
N GLN A 97 2.56 -8.56 9.74
CA GLN A 97 2.94 -9.66 10.62
C GLN A 97 1.97 -9.77 11.80
N PRO A 98 1.60 -10.99 12.25
CA PRO A 98 0.61 -11.16 13.30
C PRO A 98 0.88 -10.33 14.57
N PHE A 99 2.15 -10.21 14.98
CA PHE A 99 2.55 -9.42 16.15
C PHE A 99 2.34 -7.91 15.94
N ASP A 100 2.68 -7.40 14.76
CA ASP A 100 2.55 -5.97 14.44
C ASP A 100 1.08 -5.58 14.32
N VAL A 101 0.27 -6.43 13.68
CA VAL A 101 -1.18 -6.26 13.60
C VAL A 101 -1.78 -6.25 15.00
N ALA A 102 -1.43 -7.21 15.86
CA ALA A 102 -1.90 -7.24 17.24
C ALA A 102 -1.51 -5.98 18.04
N THR A 103 -0.27 -5.52 17.86
CA THR A 103 0.26 -4.30 18.52
C THR A 103 -0.50 -3.06 18.06
N LEU A 104 -0.70 -2.92 16.76
CA LEU A 104 -1.46 -1.83 16.16
C LEU A 104 -2.92 -1.82 16.66
N TYR A 105 -3.61 -2.96 16.58
CA TYR A 105 -5.00 -3.05 17.01
C TYR A 105 -5.17 -2.79 18.49
N LYS A 106 -4.25 -3.25 19.34
CA LYS A 106 -4.22 -2.89 20.76
C LYS A 106 -4.08 -1.37 20.97
N ALA A 107 -3.23 -0.70 20.19
CA ALA A 107 -3.00 0.74 20.31
C ALA A 107 -4.22 1.58 19.91
N ILE A 108 -5.03 1.12 18.95
CA ILE A 108 -6.27 1.79 18.53
C ILE A 108 -7.51 1.34 19.33
N GLY A 109 -7.34 0.49 20.37
CA GLY A 109 -8.43 -0.02 21.18
C GLY A 109 -9.30 -1.08 20.49
N GLY A 110 -8.77 -1.73 19.46
CA GLY A 110 -9.42 -2.83 18.78
C GLY A 110 -9.38 -4.14 19.57
N THR A 111 -10.21 -5.08 19.14
CA THR A 111 -10.36 -6.40 19.74
C THR A 111 -10.15 -7.49 18.70
N ASP A 112 -9.67 -8.64 19.15
CA ASP A 112 -9.58 -9.85 18.34
C ASP A 112 -10.97 -10.20 17.77
N ALA A 113 -11.01 -10.48 16.47
CA ALA A 113 -12.22 -10.82 15.74
C ALA A 113 -12.16 -12.26 15.19
N SER A 114 -11.25 -13.11 15.67
CA SER A 114 -11.04 -14.48 15.19
C SER A 114 -12.33 -15.30 15.12
N SER A 115 -13.15 -15.21 16.18
CA SER A 115 -14.44 -15.89 16.29
C SER A 115 -15.51 -15.43 15.29
N THR A 116 -15.34 -14.27 14.65
CA THR A 116 -16.37 -13.66 13.78
C THR A 116 -15.92 -13.44 12.34
N ALA A 117 -14.64 -13.15 12.13
CA ALA A 117 -14.03 -12.81 10.84
C ALA A 117 -12.91 -13.81 10.42
N GLY A 118 -12.51 -14.72 11.31
CA GLY A 118 -11.46 -15.70 11.08
C GLY A 118 -10.12 -15.31 11.71
N ASP A 119 -9.24 -16.29 11.85
CA ASP A 119 -7.95 -16.14 12.52
C ASP A 119 -7.13 -14.97 11.94
N GLY A 120 -6.54 -14.16 12.83
CA GLY A 120 -5.72 -13.00 12.46
C GLY A 120 -6.51 -11.72 12.15
N PHE A 121 -7.85 -11.76 12.14
CA PHE A 121 -8.67 -10.55 11.99
C PHE A 121 -8.91 -9.87 13.33
N TYR A 122 -8.98 -8.54 13.28
CA TYR A 122 -9.31 -7.66 14.41
C TYR A 122 -10.39 -6.65 14.00
N THR A 123 -11.06 -6.05 14.98
CA THR A 123 -12.13 -5.06 14.75
C THR A 123 -12.04 -3.87 15.73
N CYS A 124 -12.49 -2.69 15.31
CA CYS A 124 -12.68 -1.49 16.15
C CYS A 124 -14.19 -1.18 16.17
N THR A 125 -14.89 -1.48 17.27
CA THR A 125 -16.36 -1.31 17.36
C THR A 125 -16.81 0.11 17.71
N ILE A 126 -15.88 0.98 18.11
CA ILE A 126 -16.17 2.38 18.47
C ILE A 126 -15.57 3.31 17.42
N LEU A 127 -16.27 3.44 16.29
CA LEU A 127 -15.85 4.30 15.17
C LEU A 127 -15.72 5.79 15.55
N SER A 128 -16.45 6.25 16.58
CA SER A 128 -16.37 7.61 17.10
C SER A 128 -15.12 7.89 17.95
N SER A 129 -14.31 6.88 18.25
CA SER A 129 -13.06 7.00 19.02
C SER A 129 -11.86 6.31 18.39
N CYS A 130 -11.97 5.76 17.17
CA CYS A 130 -10.79 5.13 16.56
C CYS A 130 -9.73 6.23 16.36
N SER A 131 -8.58 5.95 16.96
CA SER A 131 -7.44 6.85 17.09
C SER A 131 -6.90 7.28 15.73
N SER A 132 -6.40 8.52 15.60
CA SER A 132 -5.75 8.93 14.36
C SER A 132 -4.52 8.06 14.12
N MET A 133 -4.46 7.42 12.95
CA MET A 133 -3.35 6.58 12.53
C MET A 133 -2.66 7.22 11.31
N SER A 134 -1.33 7.23 11.31
CA SER A 134 -0.53 7.63 10.16
C SER A 134 0.64 6.67 9.95
N PHE A 135 1.04 6.54 8.69
CA PHE A 135 2.24 5.83 8.26
C PHE A 135 3.25 6.89 7.85
N SER A 136 4.50 6.75 8.30
CA SER A 136 5.63 7.62 7.94
C SER A 136 6.68 6.80 7.24
#